data_AF-A0A937ZUL3-F1
#
_entry.id   AF-A0A937ZUL3-F1
#
_cell.length_a   1.000
_cell.length_b   1.000
_cell.length_c   1.000
_cell.angle_alpha   90.00
_cell.angle_beta   90.00
_cell.angle_gamma   90.00
#
_symmetry.space_group_name_H-M   'P 1'
#
loop_
_entity.id
_entity.type
_entity.pdbx_description
1 polymer ?
#
loop_
_entity_poly.entity_id
_entity_poly.type
_entity_poly.pdbx_seq_one_letter_code
_entity_poly.pdbx_strand_id
1 'polypeptide(L)'
;EGGEDPARYRPKPNGDNPSSAIKQIASGRFGVTAEYLNNCREIEIKIAQGAKPGEGGQLPGFKVSGMIARLRHATGGVTLISPPPHHDIYSIEDLAQLIYDLKQINPDARVCVKLVAQSGIGTVAAGVAKAHADVILISGHAGGTGASPQSSIKYAGLPWELGLSEVHQVLTLNRLRHRVRLRTDGGIKTGRDVVMAAMLGAEEYGIGTASLVAMGCIMVRQCHANTCPVGVCSQDEKLRARFTGTPEKVINLFTFVAEEVREILATLGFRTLDEVIGRSDLLHQVSRGNPYLDDLDLNPILVRADAGDYIARCTTDYNEVPETLDAQMIRDAEPLFRDGEKMQLAYNIRNTQRAIGARISSRITRQFGMTGLAPGHVTARLRGSAGQSLGAFAVQGLKLEVLGDANDYTGKGLSGATIMVRPPTSSMLRTNDNVIIGNVALYGATSGKLFAAGRAGDRFCVRNSGAHAVVEGCGSNGCEYMTGGVAAILGPVGGNFAAGMTGGMAFVYDLDGCFAAMVNADTVVRHRVETAHWESVLRGLVAEHVRETHSAWVRRILDDWDREMTRFWQIVPKDMLGRLEHPARLDLPATRPAE
;
A
#
# COMPACT_ATOMS: atom_id res chain seq x y z
N GLU A 1 4.33 7.17 0.44
CA GLU A 1 4.69 6.20 -0.63
C GLU A 1 6.04 5.53 -0.45
N GLY A 2 6.87 5.96 0.52
CA GLY A 2 8.30 5.61 0.51
C GLY A 2 8.77 4.68 1.61
N GLY A 3 7.86 4.16 2.45
CA GLY A 3 8.21 3.62 3.76
C GLY A 3 8.62 4.70 4.75
N GLU A 4 8.90 4.29 5.98
CA GLU A 4 9.50 5.10 7.02
C GLU A 4 10.49 4.25 7.81
N ASP A 5 11.59 4.86 8.25
CA ASP A 5 12.60 4.16 9.04
C ASP A 5 12.04 3.86 10.45
N PRO A 6 11.99 2.58 10.89
CA PRO A 6 11.49 2.22 12.22
C PRO A 6 12.24 2.89 13.38
N ALA A 7 13.50 3.30 13.17
CA ALA A 7 14.25 4.06 14.16
C ALA A 7 13.56 5.39 14.54
N ARG A 8 12.64 5.89 13.70
CA ARG A 8 11.88 7.13 13.94
C ARG A 8 10.67 6.95 14.85
N TYR A 9 10.24 5.72 15.12
CA TYR A 9 9.02 5.47 15.89
C TYR A 9 9.14 5.85 17.36
N ARG A 10 10.37 6.09 17.84
CA ARG A 10 10.64 6.60 19.18
C ARG A 10 11.07 8.06 19.12
N PRO A 11 10.58 8.91 20.03
CA PRO A 11 11.11 10.26 20.19
C PRO A 11 12.61 10.24 20.44
N LYS A 12 13.29 11.27 19.96
CA LYS A 12 14.72 11.50 20.20
C LYS A 12 14.95 11.92 21.66
N PRO A 13 16.20 11.83 22.16
CA PRO A 13 16.53 12.28 23.53
C PRO A 13 16.20 13.76 23.81
N ASN A 14 16.16 14.61 22.78
CA ASN A 14 15.80 16.02 22.91
C ASN A 14 14.28 16.29 22.90
N GLY A 15 13.44 15.25 22.84
CA GLY A 15 11.98 15.34 22.79
C GLY A 15 11.38 15.43 21.38
N ASP A 16 12.18 15.69 20.34
CA ASP A 16 11.69 15.73 18.96
C ASP A 16 11.18 14.36 18.51
N ASN A 17 10.05 14.35 17.80
CA ASN A 17 9.49 13.14 17.23
C ASN A 17 9.58 13.16 15.70
N PRO A 18 10.49 12.38 15.09
CA PRO A 18 10.60 12.28 13.63
C PRO A 18 9.58 11.31 13.00
N SER A 19 8.76 10.62 13.81
CA SER A 19 7.73 9.71 13.32
C SER A 19 6.60 10.46 12.63
N SER A 20 6.20 10.03 11.44
CA SER A 20 5.06 10.63 10.75
C SER A 20 3.73 10.15 11.36
N ALA A 21 2.86 11.08 11.76
CA ALA A 21 1.55 10.75 12.33
C ALA A 21 0.59 10.12 11.29
N ILE A 22 0.77 10.43 10.01
CA ILE A 22 0.02 9.87 8.88
C ILE A 22 0.95 8.99 8.07
N LYS A 23 0.58 7.73 7.91
CA LYS A 23 1.33 6.74 7.11
C LYS A 23 0.53 6.44 5.86
N GLN A 24 1.18 6.38 4.71
CA GLN A 24 0.48 6.18 3.44
C GLN A 24 0.58 4.73 2.97
N ILE A 25 -0.49 4.23 2.36
CA ILE A 25 -0.51 3.00 1.57
C ILE A 25 -0.82 3.36 0.12
N ALA A 26 0.13 3.05 -0.76
CA ALA A 26 0.06 3.34 -2.20
C ALA A 26 0.30 2.06 -3.01
N SER A 27 0.07 2.09 -4.32
CA SER A 27 0.13 0.92 -5.21
C SER A 27 1.43 0.12 -5.16
N GLY A 28 2.58 0.75 -4.88
CA GLY A 28 3.85 0.05 -4.73
C GLY A 28 4.02 -0.74 -3.42
N ARG A 29 3.18 -0.48 -2.40
CA ARG A 29 3.29 -1.02 -1.03
C ARG A 29 4.69 -0.91 -0.40
N PHE A 30 5.47 0.08 -0.84
CA PHE A 30 6.84 0.26 -0.34
C PHE A 30 6.85 0.60 1.15
N GLY A 31 7.59 -0.21 1.92
CA GLY A 31 7.74 -0.06 3.36
C GLY A 31 6.44 -0.26 4.16
N VAL A 32 5.41 -0.85 3.55
CA VAL A 32 4.15 -1.16 4.24
C VAL A 32 4.32 -2.48 4.98
N THR A 33 4.56 -2.39 6.28
CA THR A 33 4.67 -3.52 7.21
C THR A 33 3.63 -3.42 8.31
N ALA A 34 3.39 -4.50 9.05
CA ALA A 34 2.53 -4.47 10.24
C ALA A 34 2.98 -3.40 11.26
N GLU A 35 4.28 -3.26 11.50
CA GLU A 35 4.84 -2.23 12.40
C GLU A 35 4.62 -0.82 11.86
N TYR A 36 4.85 -0.58 10.57
CA TYR A 36 4.59 0.71 9.91
C TYR A 36 3.12 1.14 10.05
N LEU A 37 2.19 0.20 9.81
CA LEU A 37 0.76 0.46 9.90
C LEU A 37 0.30 0.69 11.35
N ASN A 38 0.98 0.13 12.35
CA ASN A 38 0.67 0.35 13.77
C ASN A 38 1.33 1.60 14.36
N ASN A 39 2.31 2.20 13.70
CA ASN A 39 3.01 3.41 14.17
C ASN A 39 2.45 4.70 13.55
N CYS A 40 1.13 4.89 13.64
CA CYS A 40 0.44 6.10 13.18
C CYS A 40 -0.94 6.31 13.80
N ARG A 41 -1.48 7.51 13.57
CA ARG A 41 -2.84 7.93 13.95
C ARG A 41 -3.80 7.93 12.77
N GLU A 42 -3.27 7.90 11.56
CA GLU A 42 -4.06 7.86 10.33
C GLU A 42 -3.29 7.14 9.22
N ILE A 43 -4.02 6.34 8.44
CA ILE A 43 -3.51 5.65 7.27
C ILE A 43 -4.16 6.27 6.02
N GLU A 44 -3.35 6.81 5.12
CA GLU A 44 -3.81 7.40 3.87
C GLU A 44 -3.72 6.39 2.71
N ILE A 45 -4.86 5.92 2.20
CA ILE A 45 -4.97 5.21 0.93
C ILE A 45 -4.80 6.21 -0.20
N LYS A 46 -3.69 6.10 -0.92
CA LYS A 46 -3.38 6.98 -2.04
C LYS A 46 -3.89 6.42 -3.36
N ILE A 47 -5.12 6.78 -3.73
CA ILE A 47 -5.66 6.44 -5.06
C ILE A 47 -4.92 7.22 -6.14
N ALA A 48 -4.69 8.53 -5.93
CA ALA A 48 -4.08 9.38 -6.94
C ALA A 48 -3.35 10.61 -6.33
N GLN A 49 -2.70 11.40 -7.18
CA GLN A 49 -2.16 12.73 -6.82
C GLN A 49 -2.37 13.71 -7.97
N GLY A 50 -2.56 15.00 -7.66
CA GLY A 50 -2.91 16.03 -8.66
C GLY A 50 -1.95 16.13 -9.84
N ALA A 51 -0.64 15.94 -9.60
CA ALA A 51 0.39 16.06 -10.64
C ALA A 51 0.43 14.91 -11.68
N LYS A 52 -0.26 13.80 -11.41
CA LYS A 52 -0.35 12.62 -12.28
C LYS A 52 -1.46 11.68 -11.80
N PRO A 53 -2.73 12.02 -12.07
CA PRO A 53 -3.86 11.32 -11.47
C PRO A 53 -4.01 9.88 -11.97
N GLY A 54 -3.72 9.62 -13.25
CA GLY A 54 -3.87 8.30 -13.88
C GLY A 54 -2.65 7.38 -13.77
N GLU A 55 -1.66 7.71 -12.93
CA GLU A 55 -0.37 7.01 -12.88
C GLU A 55 0.13 6.76 -11.45
N GLY A 56 1.13 5.88 -11.34
CA GLY A 56 1.81 5.57 -10.09
C GLY A 56 2.94 6.53 -9.70
N GLY A 57 3.45 6.34 -8.48
CA GLY A 57 4.68 6.97 -8.00
C GLY A 57 5.87 6.66 -8.90
N GLN A 58 6.82 7.60 -9.00
CA GLN A 58 8.04 7.43 -9.79
C GLN A 58 9.24 7.89 -8.97
N LEU A 59 10.24 7.03 -8.85
CA LEU A 59 11.53 7.36 -8.25
C LEU A 59 12.65 6.87 -9.17
N PRO A 60 13.41 7.80 -9.80
CA PRO A 60 14.54 7.42 -10.66
C PRO A 60 15.57 6.56 -9.93
N GLY A 61 16.14 5.57 -10.61
CA GLY A 61 17.02 4.57 -10.01
C GLY A 61 18.23 5.14 -9.28
N PHE A 62 18.84 6.21 -9.81
CA PHE A 62 19.95 6.92 -9.15
C PHE A 62 19.56 7.64 -7.85
N LYS A 63 18.27 7.68 -7.47
CA LYS A 63 17.79 8.12 -6.15
C LYS A 63 17.44 6.94 -5.23
N VAL A 64 17.55 5.71 -5.71
CA VAL A 64 17.33 4.50 -4.92
C VAL A 64 18.66 4.11 -4.28
N SER A 65 19.08 4.92 -3.31
CA SER A 65 20.26 4.67 -2.48
C SER A 65 20.10 3.38 -1.65
N GLY A 66 21.17 2.86 -1.06
CA GLY A 66 21.09 1.67 -0.20
C GLY A 66 20.06 1.82 0.94
N MET A 67 19.96 3.01 1.53
CA MET A 67 18.94 3.32 2.53
C MET A 67 17.51 3.24 1.96
N ILE A 68 17.27 3.85 0.79
CA ILE A 68 15.94 3.81 0.15
C ILE A 68 15.59 2.39 -0.29
N ALA A 69 16.53 1.67 -0.88
CA ALA A 69 16.37 0.28 -1.29
C ALA A 69 15.94 -0.60 -0.11
N ARG A 70 16.64 -0.46 1.04
CA ARG A 70 16.29 -1.15 2.30
C ARG A 70 14.89 -0.80 2.78
N LEU A 71 14.56 0.49 2.92
CA LEU A 71 13.25 0.93 3.42
C LEU A 71 12.09 0.46 2.53
N ARG A 72 12.36 0.29 1.23
CA ARG A 72 11.34 -0.10 0.25
C ARG A 72 11.35 -1.59 -0.08
N HIS A 73 12.25 -2.38 0.50
CA HIS A 73 12.47 -3.78 0.13
C HIS A 73 12.62 -3.93 -1.40
N ALA A 74 13.49 -3.09 -1.96
CA ALA A 74 13.71 -2.94 -3.39
C ALA A 74 15.19 -3.08 -3.75
N THR A 75 15.47 -3.25 -5.03
CA THR A 75 16.82 -3.37 -5.56
C THR A 75 17.49 -1.99 -5.67
N GLY A 76 18.67 -1.81 -5.07
CA GLY A 76 19.41 -0.54 -5.11
C GLY A 76 19.73 -0.07 -6.52
N GLY A 77 19.62 1.23 -6.80
CA GLY A 77 19.91 1.79 -8.13
C GLY A 77 18.87 1.50 -9.22
N VAL A 78 17.86 0.65 -8.98
CA VAL A 78 16.82 0.31 -9.95
C VAL A 78 15.68 1.32 -9.87
N THR A 79 15.20 1.79 -11.01
CA THR A 79 14.08 2.75 -11.07
C THR A 79 12.80 2.13 -10.52
N LEU A 80 12.12 2.82 -9.60
CA LEU A 80 10.86 2.39 -9.04
C LEU A 80 9.71 3.15 -9.68
N ILE A 81 9.04 2.49 -10.62
CA ILE A 81 7.75 2.91 -11.16
C ILE A 81 6.70 2.06 -10.45
N SER A 82 5.84 2.69 -9.65
CA SER A 82 4.74 1.97 -9.02
C SER A 82 3.67 1.66 -10.06
N PRO A 83 2.93 0.54 -9.90
CA PRO A 83 1.76 0.28 -10.73
C PRO A 83 0.79 1.47 -10.68
N PRO A 84 0.10 1.82 -11.77
CA PRO A 84 -0.93 2.85 -11.72
C PRO A 84 -2.06 2.49 -10.73
N PRO A 85 -2.66 1.28 -10.78
CA PRO A 85 -3.71 0.92 -9.83
C PRO A 85 -3.13 0.32 -8.54
N HIS A 86 -3.92 0.40 -7.48
CA HIS A 86 -3.83 -0.55 -6.39
C HIS A 86 -4.35 -1.89 -6.89
N HIS A 87 -3.54 -2.96 -6.84
CA HIS A 87 -3.99 -4.26 -7.35
C HIS A 87 -5.05 -4.94 -6.48
N ASP A 88 -5.33 -4.39 -5.30
CA ASP A 88 -6.40 -4.78 -4.38
C ASP A 88 -7.53 -3.74 -4.33
N ILE A 89 -7.65 -2.88 -5.35
CA ILE A 89 -8.75 -1.92 -5.53
C ILE A 89 -9.10 -1.86 -7.02
N TYR A 90 -10.02 -2.70 -7.48
CA TYR A 90 -10.60 -2.62 -8.82
C TYR A 90 -12.04 -2.10 -8.83
N SER A 91 -12.67 -2.06 -7.67
CA SER A 91 -14.01 -1.50 -7.49
C SER A 91 -14.18 -0.83 -6.11
N ILE A 92 -15.37 -0.31 -5.84
CA ILE A 92 -15.65 0.38 -4.58
C ILE A 92 -15.72 -0.61 -3.39
N GLU A 93 -16.17 -1.83 -3.63
CA GLU A 93 -16.18 -2.90 -2.63
C GLU A 93 -14.77 -3.37 -2.28
N ASP A 94 -13.83 -3.35 -3.22
CA ASP A 94 -12.42 -3.60 -2.94
C ASP A 94 -11.80 -2.48 -2.08
N LEU A 95 -12.16 -1.21 -2.37
CA LEU A 95 -11.74 -0.10 -1.50
C LEU A 95 -12.29 -0.29 -0.08
N ALA A 96 -13.55 -0.69 0.05
CA ALA A 96 -14.16 -1.01 1.35
C ALA A 96 -13.43 -2.17 2.04
N GLN A 97 -12.97 -3.17 1.28
CA GLN A 97 -12.15 -4.25 1.82
C GLN A 97 -10.81 -3.74 2.32
N LEU A 98 -10.11 -2.87 1.59
CA LEU A 98 -8.85 -2.31 2.08
C LEU A 98 -9.06 -1.43 3.32
N ILE A 99 -10.09 -0.58 3.35
CA ILE A 99 -10.43 0.21 4.56
C ILE A 99 -10.67 -0.72 5.75
N TYR A 100 -11.40 -1.82 5.52
CA TYR A 100 -11.62 -2.85 6.54
C TYR A 100 -10.29 -3.44 7.03
N ASP A 101 -9.41 -3.90 6.12
CA ASP A 101 -8.12 -4.49 6.46
C ASP A 101 -7.24 -3.54 7.29
N LEU A 102 -7.19 -2.25 6.91
CA LEU A 102 -6.41 -1.23 7.59
C LEU A 102 -6.94 -0.96 9.00
N LYS A 103 -8.26 -0.86 9.15
CA LYS A 103 -8.90 -0.73 10.46
C LYS A 103 -8.75 -2.00 11.29
N GLN A 104 -8.56 -3.19 10.69
CA GLN A 104 -8.24 -4.44 11.41
C GLN A 104 -6.79 -4.48 11.92
N ILE A 105 -5.81 -4.11 11.10
CA ILE A 105 -4.39 -4.11 11.53
C ILE A 105 -4.04 -2.93 12.45
N ASN A 106 -4.80 -1.83 12.42
CA ASN A 106 -4.67 -0.74 13.37
C ASN A 106 -6.07 -0.23 13.81
N PRO A 107 -6.56 -0.62 15.00
CA PRO A 107 -7.88 -0.17 15.50
C PRO A 107 -7.95 1.32 15.82
N ASP A 108 -6.80 1.96 16.04
CA ASP A 108 -6.73 3.33 16.55
C ASP A 108 -6.57 4.36 15.43
N ALA A 109 -6.22 3.92 14.22
CA ALA A 109 -5.92 4.82 13.11
C ALA A 109 -7.15 5.11 12.26
N ARG A 110 -7.37 6.41 12.00
CA ARG A 110 -8.30 6.85 10.96
C ARG A 110 -7.84 6.38 9.58
N VAL A 111 -8.77 6.20 8.64
CA VAL A 111 -8.45 5.90 7.25
C VAL A 111 -8.84 7.09 6.36
N CYS A 112 -7.83 7.66 5.70
CA CYS A 112 -7.99 8.72 4.72
C CYS A 112 -7.93 8.14 3.30
N VAL A 113 -8.81 8.59 2.40
CA VAL A 113 -8.72 8.27 0.97
C VAL A 113 -8.35 9.53 0.20
N LYS A 114 -7.16 9.50 -0.42
CA LYS A 114 -6.64 10.61 -1.24
C LYS A 114 -7.08 10.45 -2.69
N LEU A 115 -7.95 11.35 -3.12
CA LEU A 115 -8.50 11.48 -4.47
C LEU A 115 -7.96 12.74 -5.15
N VAL A 116 -8.16 12.84 -6.46
CA VAL A 116 -7.83 14.05 -7.23
C VAL A 116 -9.10 14.63 -7.82
N ALA A 117 -9.26 15.95 -7.69
CA ALA A 117 -10.37 16.70 -8.24
C ALA A 117 -10.53 16.40 -9.75
N GLN A 118 -11.73 15.96 -10.10
CA GLN A 118 -12.25 15.80 -11.46
C GLN A 118 -13.78 15.80 -11.38
N SER A 119 -14.48 16.10 -12.46
CA SER A 119 -15.94 15.98 -12.46
C SER A 119 -16.37 14.53 -12.18
N GLY A 120 -17.40 14.34 -11.35
CA GLY A 120 -17.89 13.03 -10.92
C GLY A 120 -17.23 12.51 -9.64
N ILE A 121 -16.28 13.24 -9.07
CA ILE A 121 -15.64 12.90 -7.80
C ILE A 121 -16.63 12.87 -6.62
N GLY A 122 -17.71 13.65 -6.67
CA GLY A 122 -18.75 13.65 -5.64
C GLY A 122 -19.42 12.28 -5.49
N THR A 123 -19.71 11.62 -6.62
CA THR A 123 -20.27 10.26 -6.65
C THR A 123 -19.30 9.24 -6.07
N VAL A 124 -18.01 9.34 -6.44
CA VAL A 124 -16.95 8.49 -5.88
C VAL A 124 -16.83 8.70 -4.36
N ALA A 125 -16.85 9.96 -3.91
CA ALA A 125 -16.77 10.30 -2.49
C ALA A 125 -17.96 9.74 -1.68
N ALA A 126 -19.16 9.70 -2.25
CA ALA A 126 -20.31 9.04 -1.61
C ALA A 126 -20.07 7.54 -1.42
N GLY A 127 -19.47 6.86 -2.41
CA GLY A 127 -19.02 5.47 -2.27
C GLY A 127 -17.97 5.30 -1.18
N VAL A 128 -16.95 6.17 -1.17
CA VAL A 128 -15.86 6.18 -0.18
C VAL A 128 -16.39 6.35 1.25
N ALA A 129 -17.35 7.26 1.46
CA ALA A 129 -18.00 7.45 2.75
C ALA A 129 -18.80 6.21 3.19
N LYS A 130 -19.52 5.56 2.26
CA LYS A 130 -20.22 4.29 2.52
C LYS A 130 -19.25 3.14 2.81
N ALA A 131 -18.03 3.21 2.29
CA ALA A 131 -16.95 2.26 2.54
C ALA A 131 -16.24 2.45 3.90
N HIS A 132 -16.76 3.31 4.78
CA HIS A 132 -16.24 3.59 6.13
C HIS A 132 -14.88 4.31 6.18
N ALA A 133 -14.52 5.08 5.15
CA ALA A 133 -13.42 6.04 5.29
C ALA A 133 -13.77 7.10 6.35
N ASP A 134 -12.77 7.63 7.03
CA ASP A 134 -12.94 8.70 8.04
C ASP A 134 -12.63 10.07 7.45
N VAL A 135 -11.70 10.11 6.49
CA VAL A 135 -11.24 11.34 5.84
C VAL A 135 -11.24 11.14 4.32
N ILE A 136 -11.69 12.15 3.58
CA ILE A 136 -11.55 12.21 2.13
C ILE A 136 -10.68 13.42 1.81
N LEU A 137 -9.53 13.19 1.20
CA LEU A 137 -8.63 14.24 0.72
C LEU A 137 -8.87 14.50 -0.77
N ILE A 138 -9.24 15.73 -1.11
CA ILE A 138 -9.40 16.21 -2.48
C ILE A 138 -8.16 17.02 -2.89
N SER A 139 -7.32 16.43 -3.73
CA SER A 139 -6.14 17.09 -4.29
C SER A 139 -6.47 17.83 -5.59
N GLY A 140 -6.07 19.10 -5.68
CA GLY A 140 -6.12 19.86 -6.93
C GLY A 140 -4.99 19.51 -7.91
N HIS A 141 -5.21 19.77 -9.20
CA HIS A 141 -4.26 19.54 -10.29
C HIS A 141 -2.89 20.22 -10.08
N ALA A 142 -2.87 21.38 -9.41
CA ALA A 142 -1.67 22.17 -9.14
C ALA A 142 -0.77 21.60 -8.01
N GLY A 143 -1.05 20.38 -7.53
CA GLY A 143 -0.22 19.67 -6.56
C GLY A 143 1.23 19.46 -7.04
N GLY A 144 2.18 19.48 -6.11
CA GLY A 144 3.59 19.26 -6.41
C GLY A 144 3.93 17.78 -6.71
N THR A 145 5.08 17.54 -7.33
CA THR A 145 5.65 16.20 -7.52
C THR A 145 7.17 16.24 -7.62
N GLY A 146 7.83 15.17 -7.16
CA GLY A 146 9.28 15.00 -7.34
C GLY A 146 9.66 14.52 -8.74
N ALA A 147 8.79 13.75 -9.40
CA ALA A 147 8.97 13.22 -10.75
C ALA A 147 7.62 12.83 -11.37
N SER A 148 7.35 13.32 -12.58
CA SER A 148 6.12 13.05 -13.34
C SER A 148 6.32 13.47 -14.80
N PRO A 149 5.64 12.85 -15.77
CA PRO A 149 5.54 13.37 -17.13
C PRO A 149 4.98 14.80 -17.15
N GLN A 150 5.52 15.65 -18.02
CA GLN A 150 5.03 17.03 -18.16
C GLN A 150 3.59 17.08 -18.68
N SER A 151 3.21 16.14 -19.53
CA SER A 151 1.83 16.00 -20.00
C SER A 151 0.86 15.88 -18.83
N SER A 152 1.14 15.01 -17.86
CA SER A 152 0.28 14.78 -16.70
C SER A 152 0.24 15.99 -15.78
N ILE A 153 1.37 16.68 -15.57
CA ILE A 153 1.43 17.91 -14.77
C ILE A 153 0.57 19.04 -15.38
N LYS A 154 0.51 19.11 -16.71
CA LYS A 154 -0.13 20.23 -17.42
C LYS A 154 -1.57 19.97 -17.83
N TYR A 155 -1.95 18.72 -18.03
CA TYR A 155 -3.21 18.37 -18.70
C TYR A 155 -4.09 17.37 -17.93
N ALA A 156 -3.71 16.94 -16.73
CA ALA A 156 -4.50 16.00 -15.94
C ALA A 156 -4.91 16.57 -14.57
N GLY A 157 -6.15 16.28 -14.17
CA GLY A 157 -6.78 16.79 -12.95
C GLY A 157 -7.44 18.16 -13.12
N LEU A 158 -8.29 18.53 -12.15
CA LEU A 158 -8.99 19.82 -12.09
C LEU A 158 -8.59 20.65 -10.86
N PRO A 159 -8.93 21.95 -10.81
CA PRO A 159 -8.87 22.76 -9.60
C PRO A 159 -9.56 22.10 -8.41
N TRP A 160 -8.99 22.27 -7.21
CA TRP A 160 -9.56 21.66 -6.00
C TRP A 160 -10.88 22.34 -5.62
N GLU A 161 -11.09 23.60 -6.00
CA GLU A 161 -12.32 24.36 -5.77
C GLU A 161 -13.54 23.64 -6.34
N LEU A 162 -13.42 23.13 -7.59
CA LEU A 162 -14.47 22.37 -8.27
C LEU A 162 -14.71 21.02 -7.58
N GLY A 163 -13.65 20.25 -7.34
CA GLY A 163 -13.78 18.91 -6.76
C GLY A 163 -14.25 18.94 -5.31
N LEU A 164 -13.76 19.90 -4.52
CA LEU A 164 -14.11 20.06 -3.12
C LEU A 164 -15.58 20.44 -2.95
N SER A 165 -16.05 21.43 -3.70
CA SER A 165 -17.46 21.85 -3.64
C SER A 165 -18.37 20.72 -4.11
N GLU A 166 -18.03 20.01 -5.19
CA GLU A 166 -18.82 18.86 -5.68
C GLU A 166 -18.93 17.77 -4.60
N VAL A 167 -17.82 17.40 -3.94
CA VAL A 167 -17.83 16.42 -2.85
C VAL A 167 -18.66 16.92 -1.67
N HIS A 168 -18.48 18.16 -1.27
CA HIS A 168 -19.23 18.75 -0.16
C HIS A 168 -20.74 18.72 -0.44
N GLN A 169 -21.15 19.14 -1.64
CA GLN A 169 -22.55 19.18 -2.07
C GLN A 169 -23.14 17.77 -2.18
N VAL A 170 -22.49 16.85 -2.90
CA VAL A 170 -23.00 15.48 -3.12
C VAL A 170 -23.10 14.70 -1.81
N LEU A 171 -22.10 14.81 -0.93
CA LEU A 171 -22.18 14.16 0.38
C LEU A 171 -23.29 14.76 1.26
N THR A 172 -23.55 16.06 1.14
CA THR A 172 -24.64 16.73 1.86
C THR A 172 -26.00 16.22 1.36
N LEU A 173 -26.20 16.21 0.04
CA LEU A 173 -27.42 15.71 -0.60
C LEU A 173 -27.72 14.23 -0.26
N ASN A 174 -26.67 13.43 -0.07
CA ASN A 174 -26.79 12.01 0.29
C ASN A 174 -26.84 11.76 1.82
N ARG A 175 -26.84 12.81 2.66
CA ARG A 175 -26.78 12.71 4.13
C ARG A 175 -25.57 11.89 4.62
N LEU A 176 -24.44 12.05 3.95
CA LEU A 176 -23.16 11.40 4.29
C LEU A 176 -22.11 12.41 4.78
N ARG A 177 -22.32 13.71 4.59
CA ARG A 177 -21.32 14.76 4.89
C ARG A 177 -20.84 14.75 6.35
N HIS A 178 -21.70 14.38 7.29
CA HIS A 178 -21.37 14.33 8.71
C HIS A 178 -20.50 13.13 9.12
N ARG A 179 -20.34 12.13 8.24
CA ARG A 179 -19.58 10.91 8.51
C ARG A 179 -18.09 10.99 8.16
N VAL A 180 -17.71 11.95 7.31
CA VAL A 180 -16.36 12.04 6.75
C VAL A 180 -15.84 13.46 6.88
N ARG A 181 -14.58 13.58 7.32
CA ARG A 181 -13.86 14.84 7.31
C ARG A 181 -13.32 15.12 5.92
N LEU A 182 -13.52 16.34 5.41
CA LEU A 182 -12.96 16.73 4.12
C LEU A 182 -11.62 17.43 4.31
N ARG A 183 -10.59 16.93 3.64
CA ARG A 183 -9.28 17.56 3.55
C ARG A 183 -9.06 18.04 2.11
N THR A 184 -8.33 19.13 1.92
CA THR A 184 -7.91 19.54 0.57
C THR A 184 -6.45 19.97 0.52
N ASP A 185 -5.80 19.73 -0.62
CA ASP A 185 -4.48 20.24 -0.95
C ASP A 185 -4.41 20.63 -2.43
N GLY A 186 -3.30 21.24 -2.85
CA GLY A 186 -3.09 21.58 -4.27
C GLY A 186 -2.82 23.06 -4.49
N GLY A 187 -1.71 23.56 -3.91
CA GLY A 187 -1.28 24.93 -4.11
C GLY A 187 -1.77 25.93 -3.06
N ILE A 188 -2.28 25.46 -1.92
CA ILE A 188 -2.56 26.28 -0.72
C ILE A 188 -1.25 26.86 -0.20
N LYS A 189 -1.20 28.18 -0.04
CA LYS A 189 -0.02 28.93 0.41
C LYS A 189 -0.32 29.98 1.47
N THR A 190 -1.55 30.48 1.52
CA THR A 190 -1.95 31.65 2.32
C THR A 190 -3.10 31.33 3.27
N GLY A 191 -3.31 32.19 4.27
CA GLY A 191 -4.48 32.12 5.14
C GLY A 191 -5.78 32.32 4.36
N ARG A 192 -5.78 33.19 3.34
CA ARG A 192 -6.92 33.32 2.42
C ARG A 192 -7.27 32.00 1.72
N ASP A 193 -6.29 31.27 1.20
CA ASP A 193 -6.54 29.98 0.54
C ASP A 193 -7.23 28.99 1.51
N VAL A 194 -6.81 28.98 2.77
CA VAL A 194 -7.41 28.16 3.82
C VAL A 194 -8.86 28.57 4.09
N VAL A 195 -9.16 29.87 4.23
CA VAL A 195 -10.53 30.34 4.46
C VAL A 195 -11.44 30.06 3.26
N MET A 196 -10.93 30.23 2.04
CA MET A 196 -11.67 29.87 0.81
C MET A 196 -12.00 28.37 0.79
N ALA A 197 -11.01 27.52 1.08
CA ALA A 197 -11.23 26.07 1.18
C ALA A 197 -12.23 25.70 2.28
N ALA A 198 -12.18 26.38 3.43
CA ALA A 198 -13.13 26.19 4.51
C ALA A 198 -14.57 26.49 4.05
N MET A 199 -14.79 27.65 3.43
CA MET A 199 -16.10 28.07 2.91
C MET A 199 -16.65 27.14 1.83
N LEU A 200 -15.77 26.49 1.05
CA LEU A 200 -16.14 25.45 0.07
C LEU A 200 -16.34 24.06 0.70
N GLY A 201 -16.11 23.91 2.01
CA GLY A 201 -16.50 22.73 2.80
C GLY A 201 -15.35 21.87 3.32
N ALA A 202 -14.08 22.28 3.17
CA ALA A 202 -12.95 21.58 3.79
C ALA A 202 -12.85 21.86 5.30
N GLU A 203 -12.27 20.91 6.03
CA GLU A 203 -12.01 20.96 7.47
C GLU A 203 -10.52 20.85 7.79
N GLU A 204 -9.72 20.29 6.87
CA GLU A 204 -8.26 20.16 7.01
C GLU A 204 -7.54 20.57 5.71
N TYR A 205 -6.32 21.11 5.83
CA TYR A 205 -5.62 21.79 4.72
C TYR A 205 -4.18 21.30 4.57
N GLY A 206 -3.85 20.73 3.41
CA GLY A 206 -2.53 20.20 3.11
C GLY A 206 -1.60 21.22 2.46
N ILE A 207 -0.45 21.50 3.10
CA ILE A 207 0.56 22.45 2.62
C ILE A 207 1.88 21.73 2.37
N GLY A 208 2.12 21.33 1.11
CA GLY A 208 3.34 20.66 0.68
C GLY A 208 4.43 21.63 0.20
N THR A 209 4.24 22.22 -0.99
CA THR A 209 5.26 23.03 -1.67
C THR A 209 5.70 24.24 -0.85
N ALA A 210 4.79 24.98 -0.21
CA ALA A 210 5.17 26.14 0.60
C ALA A 210 6.04 25.73 1.79
N SER A 211 5.77 24.58 2.42
CA SER A 211 6.61 23.99 3.47
C SER A 211 8.00 23.61 2.94
N LEU A 212 8.10 23.07 1.72
CA LEU A 212 9.39 22.83 1.07
C LEU A 212 10.16 24.13 0.80
N VAL A 213 9.46 25.21 0.41
CA VAL A 213 10.06 26.54 0.20
C VAL A 213 10.56 27.13 1.52
N ALA A 214 9.78 27.02 2.60
CA ALA A 214 10.23 27.42 3.95
C ALA A 214 11.48 26.64 4.40
N MET A 215 11.62 25.38 4.00
CA MET A 215 12.83 24.59 4.24
C MET A 215 14.00 24.93 3.31
N GLY A 216 13.83 25.80 2.31
CA GLY A 216 14.89 26.30 1.43
C GLY A 216 14.75 25.94 -0.05
N CYS A 217 13.64 25.33 -0.48
CA CYS A 217 13.40 25.11 -1.91
C CYS A 217 13.33 26.45 -2.67
N ILE A 218 14.16 26.59 -3.70
CA ILE A 218 14.21 27.78 -4.57
C ILE A 218 13.47 27.59 -5.90
N MET A 219 12.58 26.58 -5.98
CA MET A 219 11.69 26.34 -7.13
C MET A 219 12.40 26.13 -8.49
N VAL A 220 13.62 25.58 -8.48
CA VAL A 220 14.43 25.30 -9.71
C VAL A 220 13.95 24.09 -10.52
N ARG A 221 13.01 23.30 -10.00
CA ARG A 221 12.32 22.17 -10.71
C ARG A 221 13.22 21.02 -11.18
N GLN A 222 14.34 20.78 -10.51
CA GLN A 222 15.27 19.67 -10.78
C GLN A 222 15.11 18.47 -9.81
N CYS A 223 13.95 18.33 -9.17
CA CYS A 223 13.71 17.32 -8.13
C CYS A 223 13.94 15.87 -8.62
N HIS A 224 13.64 15.60 -9.89
CA HIS A 224 13.80 14.30 -10.53
C HIS A 224 15.26 13.97 -10.86
N ALA A 225 16.10 14.98 -11.08
CA ALA A 225 17.47 14.83 -11.57
C ALA A 225 18.50 14.48 -10.48
N ASN A 226 18.09 14.45 -9.20
CA ASN A 226 18.98 14.28 -8.04
C ASN A 226 19.99 15.43 -7.84
N THR A 227 19.88 16.52 -8.59
CA THR A 227 20.80 17.68 -8.55
C THR A 227 20.24 18.87 -7.77
N CYS A 228 19.43 18.62 -6.73
CA CYS A 228 18.83 19.71 -5.95
C CYS A 228 19.92 20.59 -5.31
N PRO A 229 20.02 21.88 -5.66
CA PRO A 229 21.15 22.73 -5.25
C PRO A 229 21.18 23.02 -3.75
N VAL A 230 20.05 22.82 -3.07
CA VAL A 230 19.77 23.16 -1.66
C VAL A 230 19.48 21.93 -0.79
N GLY A 231 19.78 20.72 -1.29
CA GLY A 231 19.70 19.49 -0.49
C GLY A 231 18.29 19.00 -0.12
N VAL A 232 17.21 19.63 -0.60
CA VAL A 232 15.81 19.25 -0.27
C VAL A 232 15.39 17.94 -0.94
N CYS A 233 15.54 17.83 -2.27
CA CYS A 233 15.07 16.67 -3.04
C CYS A 233 16.21 15.88 -3.70
N SER A 234 17.33 15.65 -3.00
CA SER A 234 18.46 14.85 -3.47
C SER A 234 18.79 13.72 -2.50
N GLN A 235 19.38 12.64 -3.02
CA GLN A 235 19.97 11.54 -2.27
C GLN A 235 21.51 11.56 -2.34
N ASP A 236 22.09 12.44 -3.17
CA ASP A 236 23.53 12.69 -3.17
C ASP A 236 23.96 13.35 -1.85
N GLU A 237 24.97 12.78 -1.20
CA GLU A 237 25.40 13.21 0.14
C GLU A 237 25.99 14.63 0.13
N LYS A 238 26.76 15.00 -0.90
CA LYS A 238 27.35 16.34 -1.03
C LYS A 238 26.28 17.41 -1.21
N LEU A 239 25.21 17.09 -1.92
CA LEU A 239 24.06 17.99 -2.09
C LEU A 239 23.18 18.03 -0.84
N ARG A 240 22.96 16.90 -0.17
CA ARG A 240 22.23 16.86 1.11
C ARG A 240 22.91 17.67 2.21
N ALA A 241 24.25 17.73 2.22
CA ALA A 241 25.00 18.58 3.13
C ALA A 241 24.70 20.09 2.97
N ARG A 242 24.06 20.50 1.88
CA ARG A 242 23.63 21.89 1.63
C ARG A 242 22.23 22.20 2.20
N PHE A 243 21.56 21.24 2.81
CA PHE A 243 20.22 21.43 3.37
C PHE A 243 20.27 22.32 4.62
N THR A 244 19.58 23.46 4.57
CA THR A 244 19.51 24.45 5.66
C THR A 244 18.09 24.59 6.23
N GLY A 245 17.19 23.67 5.93
CA GLY A 245 15.84 23.67 6.47
C GLY A 245 15.85 23.31 7.95
N THR A 246 14.97 23.93 8.73
CA THR A 246 14.83 23.65 10.16
C THR A 246 13.36 23.47 10.53
N PRO A 247 13.04 22.73 11.61
CA PRO A 247 11.67 22.61 12.10
C PRO A 247 11.03 23.98 12.36
N GLU A 248 11.78 24.93 12.94
CA GLU A 248 11.30 26.26 13.31
C GLU A 248 10.82 27.06 12.11
N LYS A 249 11.50 26.94 10.95
CA LYS A 249 11.07 27.61 9.71
C LYS A 249 9.69 27.12 9.25
N VAL A 250 9.42 25.84 9.41
CA VAL A 250 8.11 25.25 9.06
C VAL A 250 7.05 25.65 10.10
N ILE A 251 7.40 25.64 11.39
CA ILE A 251 6.51 26.12 12.46
C ILE A 251 6.09 27.57 12.16
N ASN A 252 7.05 28.45 11.87
CA ASN A 252 6.78 29.85 11.55
C ASN A 252 5.84 30.01 10.33
N LEU A 253 6.03 29.21 9.27
CA LEU A 253 5.11 29.21 8.13
C LEU A 253 3.67 28.92 8.57
N PHE A 254 3.46 27.84 9.33
CA PHE A 254 2.11 27.48 9.78
C PHE A 254 1.55 28.51 10.79
N THR A 255 2.40 29.11 11.64
CA THR A 255 2.00 30.20 12.53
C THR A 255 1.52 31.42 11.74
N PHE A 256 2.23 31.84 10.68
CA PHE A 256 1.81 32.98 9.86
C PHE A 256 0.52 32.70 9.09
N VAL A 257 0.39 31.51 8.49
CA VAL A 257 -0.86 31.11 7.82
C VAL A 257 -2.03 31.10 8.80
N ALA A 258 -1.83 30.55 10.01
CA ALA A 258 -2.87 30.53 11.03
C ALA A 258 -3.25 31.94 11.52
N GLU A 259 -2.29 32.85 11.66
CA GLU A 259 -2.57 34.23 12.04
C GLU A 259 -3.38 34.95 10.95
N GLU A 260 -2.98 34.81 9.68
CA GLU A 260 -3.73 35.38 8.55
C GLU A 260 -5.16 34.83 8.49
N VAL A 261 -5.37 33.54 8.78
CA VAL A 261 -6.74 32.97 8.92
C VAL A 261 -7.52 33.69 10.00
N ARG A 262 -6.94 33.92 11.19
CA ARG A 262 -7.61 34.61 12.30
C ARG A 262 -7.96 36.05 11.94
N GLU A 263 -7.07 36.78 11.27
CA GLU A 263 -7.31 38.14 10.80
C GLU A 263 -8.47 38.22 9.81
N ILE A 264 -8.53 37.28 8.86
CA ILE A 264 -9.63 37.20 7.88
C ILE A 264 -10.95 36.86 8.58
N LEU A 265 -10.97 35.88 9.47
CA LEU A 265 -12.18 35.51 10.23
C LEU A 265 -12.71 36.69 11.06
N ALA A 266 -11.81 37.41 11.74
CA ALA A 266 -12.17 38.60 12.51
C ALA A 266 -12.77 39.71 11.62
N THR A 267 -12.21 39.91 10.42
CA THR A 267 -12.74 40.88 9.43
C THR A 267 -14.14 40.49 8.96
N LEU A 268 -14.42 39.19 8.85
CA LEU A 268 -15.72 38.66 8.47
C LEU A 268 -16.71 38.55 9.66
N GLY A 269 -16.27 38.81 10.89
CA GLY A 269 -17.11 38.77 12.09
C GLY A 269 -17.26 37.39 12.74
N PHE A 270 -16.41 36.42 12.42
CA PHE A 270 -16.44 35.05 12.96
C PHE A 270 -15.28 34.80 13.94
N ARG A 271 -15.48 33.91 14.92
CA ARG A 271 -14.47 33.65 15.97
C ARG A 271 -13.63 32.40 15.70
N THR A 272 -14.19 31.45 14.98
CA THR A 272 -13.60 30.13 14.73
C THR A 272 -13.78 29.73 13.28
N LEU A 273 -12.89 28.85 12.79
CA LEU A 273 -12.96 28.35 11.42
C LEU A 273 -14.22 27.50 11.21
N ASP A 274 -14.65 26.75 12.23
CA ASP A 274 -15.85 25.90 12.21
C ASP A 274 -17.13 26.67 11.85
N GLU A 275 -17.22 27.97 12.20
CA GLU A 275 -18.38 28.82 11.90
C GLU A 275 -18.52 29.14 10.40
N VAL A 276 -17.44 29.03 9.63
CA VAL A 276 -17.41 29.37 8.20
C VAL A 276 -17.29 28.15 7.29
N ILE A 277 -17.17 26.94 7.82
CA ILE A 277 -17.06 25.72 7.00
C ILE A 277 -18.37 25.50 6.22
N GLY A 278 -18.25 25.39 4.89
CA GLY A 278 -19.39 25.23 3.98
C GLY A 278 -20.25 26.50 3.78
N ARG A 279 -19.82 27.66 4.32
CA ARG A 279 -20.51 28.95 4.15
C ARG A 279 -20.12 29.64 2.84
N SER A 280 -20.40 28.99 1.71
CA SER A 280 -20.16 29.55 0.38
C SER A 280 -20.99 30.81 0.09
N ASP A 281 -22.02 31.11 0.89
CA ASP A 281 -22.75 32.38 0.84
C ASP A 281 -21.90 33.61 1.19
N LEU A 282 -20.74 33.42 1.83
CA LEU A 282 -19.76 34.48 2.10
C LEU A 282 -18.87 34.79 0.89
N LEU A 283 -19.01 34.03 -0.20
CA LEU A 283 -18.22 34.15 -1.41
C LEU A 283 -19.07 34.73 -2.54
N HIS A 284 -18.53 35.75 -3.21
CA HIS A 284 -19.14 36.34 -4.39
C HIS A 284 -18.14 36.37 -5.54
N GLN A 285 -18.58 35.89 -6.70
CA GLN A 285 -17.83 36.10 -7.93
C GLN A 285 -17.84 37.59 -8.27
N VAL A 286 -16.65 38.13 -8.53
CA VAL A 286 -16.50 39.50 -9.02
C VAL A 286 -16.02 39.42 -10.46
N SER A 287 -16.79 39.95 -11.41
CA SER A 287 -16.33 40.13 -12.79
C SER A 287 -15.30 41.26 -12.80
N ARG A 288 -14.05 40.92 -13.09
CA ARG A 288 -12.93 41.85 -13.27
C ARG A 288 -12.05 41.34 -14.39
N GLY A 289 -11.93 42.09 -15.48
CA GLY A 289 -11.15 41.68 -16.64
C GLY A 289 -11.26 42.63 -17.81
N ASN A 290 -10.64 42.23 -18.92
CA ASN A 290 -10.81 42.91 -20.19
C ASN A 290 -12.23 42.65 -20.73
N PRO A 291 -13.00 43.67 -21.15
CA PRO A 291 -14.38 43.50 -21.65
C PRO A 291 -14.51 42.58 -22.88
N TYR A 292 -13.40 42.22 -23.54
CA TYR A 292 -13.37 41.26 -24.65
C TYR A 292 -13.19 39.80 -24.20
N LEU A 293 -13.13 39.52 -22.90
CA LEU A 293 -13.07 38.17 -22.35
C LEU A 293 -14.44 37.74 -21.86
N ASP A 294 -14.81 36.50 -22.16
CA ASP A 294 -15.99 35.86 -21.59
C ASP A 294 -15.77 35.60 -20.09
N ASP A 295 -16.77 35.91 -19.28
CA ASP A 295 -16.77 35.58 -17.86
C ASP A 295 -17.06 34.09 -17.66
N LEU A 296 -16.44 33.51 -16.62
CA LEU A 296 -16.77 32.15 -16.16
C LEU A 296 -18.07 32.18 -15.35
N ASP A 297 -18.80 31.07 -15.31
CA ASP A 297 -19.88 30.87 -14.34
C ASP A 297 -19.34 30.11 -13.11
N LEU A 298 -19.20 30.80 -11.97
CA LEU A 298 -18.79 30.18 -10.70
C LEU A 298 -20.00 29.76 -9.84
N ASN A 299 -21.24 29.93 -10.30
CA ASN A 299 -22.41 29.52 -9.54
C ASN A 299 -22.35 28.04 -9.09
N PRO A 300 -21.90 27.07 -9.91
CA PRO A 300 -21.83 25.66 -9.47
C PRO A 300 -20.99 25.40 -8.21
N ILE A 301 -19.95 26.21 -7.95
CA ILE A 301 -19.13 26.08 -6.73
C ILE A 301 -19.68 26.87 -5.54
N LEU A 302 -20.55 27.84 -5.78
CA LEU A 302 -21.10 28.73 -4.76
C LEU A 302 -22.46 28.24 -4.21
N VAL A 303 -23.17 27.40 -4.96
CA VAL A 303 -24.45 26.83 -4.52
C VAL A 303 -24.27 26.00 -3.24
N ARG A 304 -25.12 26.27 -2.25
CA ARG A 304 -25.23 25.49 -1.02
C ARG A 304 -26.23 24.37 -1.21
N ALA A 305 -25.80 23.14 -0.98
CA ALA A 305 -26.71 22.00 -0.88
C ALA A 305 -27.52 22.11 0.42
N ASP A 306 -28.80 21.75 0.35
CA ASP A 306 -29.65 21.68 1.54
C ASP A 306 -29.27 20.45 2.38
N ALA A 307 -28.83 20.69 3.60
CA ALA A 307 -28.45 19.65 4.55
C ALA A 307 -29.66 19.10 5.34
N GLY A 308 -30.84 19.75 5.23
CA GLY A 308 -31.97 19.50 6.12
C GLY A 308 -31.56 19.64 7.59
N ASP A 309 -31.90 18.65 8.42
CA ASP A 309 -31.55 18.64 9.85
C ASP A 309 -30.09 18.26 10.14
N TYR A 310 -29.30 17.88 9.14
CA TYR A 310 -27.92 17.44 9.34
C TYR A 310 -26.95 18.62 9.35
N ILE A 311 -25.89 18.49 10.15
CA ILE A 311 -24.77 19.44 10.09
C ILE A 311 -23.94 19.13 8.84
N ALA A 312 -23.70 20.14 8.00
CA ALA A 312 -22.94 20.01 6.75
C ALA A 312 -21.40 19.94 6.96
N ARG A 313 -20.94 19.37 8.08
CA ARG A 313 -19.52 19.10 8.40
C ARG A 313 -19.40 17.82 9.21
N CYS A 314 -18.20 17.27 9.34
CA CYS A 314 -18.01 16.02 10.06
C CYS A 314 -18.36 16.16 11.54
N THR A 315 -19.04 15.17 12.11
CA THR A 315 -19.43 15.11 13.53
C THR A 315 -18.89 13.88 14.26
N THR A 316 -18.14 13.02 13.56
CA THR A 316 -17.48 11.84 14.13
C THR A 316 -15.99 11.86 13.77
N ASP A 317 -15.14 11.36 14.66
CA ASP A 317 -13.71 11.22 14.38
C ASP A 317 -13.36 9.86 13.77
N TYR A 318 -14.23 8.85 13.93
CA TYR A 318 -13.97 7.48 13.50
C TYR A 318 -15.26 6.73 13.12
N ASN A 319 -15.25 6.08 11.96
CA ASN A 319 -16.28 5.17 11.50
C ASN A 319 -15.87 3.74 11.87
N GLU A 320 -16.60 3.14 12.80
CA GLU A 320 -16.35 1.75 13.21
C GLU A 320 -16.62 0.75 12.08
N VAL A 321 -15.96 -0.40 12.18
CA VAL A 321 -16.14 -1.54 11.28
C VAL A 321 -16.44 -2.80 12.09
N PRO A 322 -17.20 -3.77 11.53
CA PRO A 322 -17.52 -4.99 12.25
C PRO A 322 -16.28 -5.79 12.67
N GLU A 323 -16.36 -6.45 13.83
CA GLU A 323 -15.36 -7.42 14.26
C GLU A 323 -15.24 -8.60 13.27
N THR A 324 -14.08 -9.25 13.27
CA THR A 324 -13.84 -10.52 12.57
C THR A 324 -13.57 -11.63 13.59
N LEU A 325 -13.27 -12.85 13.11
CA LEU A 325 -12.90 -14.00 13.95
C LEU A 325 -11.77 -13.66 14.93
N ASP A 326 -10.87 -12.76 14.56
CA ASP A 326 -9.77 -12.31 15.40
C ASP A 326 -10.18 -11.79 16.77
N ALA A 327 -11.37 -11.20 16.91
CA ALA A 327 -11.85 -10.77 18.23
C ALA A 327 -11.98 -11.97 19.18
N GLN A 328 -12.47 -13.11 18.65
CA GLN A 328 -12.48 -14.38 19.38
C GLN A 328 -11.08 -14.94 19.55
N MET A 329 -10.24 -14.93 18.50
CA MET A 329 -8.87 -15.45 18.58
C MET A 329 -8.03 -14.72 19.63
N ILE A 330 -8.21 -13.40 19.78
CA ILE A 330 -7.51 -12.60 20.81
C ILE A 330 -7.98 -12.99 22.20
N ARG A 331 -9.30 -13.15 22.41
CA ARG A 331 -9.85 -13.63 23.70
C ARG A 331 -9.31 -15.00 24.07
N ASP A 332 -9.30 -15.94 23.12
CA ASP A 332 -8.80 -17.30 23.36
C ASP A 332 -7.28 -17.34 23.51
N ALA A 333 -6.56 -16.39 22.90
CA ALA A 333 -5.12 -16.21 23.02
C ALA A 333 -4.71 -15.31 24.21
N GLU A 334 -5.59 -15.02 25.17
CA GLU A 334 -5.20 -14.24 26.36
C GLU A 334 -3.96 -14.81 27.09
N PRO A 335 -3.77 -16.14 27.24
CA PRO A 335 -2.54 -16.69 27.82
C PRO A 335 -1.25 -16.31 27.06
N LEU A 336 -1.31 -16.12 25.74
CA LEU A 336 -0.18 -15.59 24.97
C LEU A 336 0.18 -14.19 25.42
N PHE A 337 -0.82 -13.31 25.52
CA PHE A 337 -0.59 -11.89 25.82
C PHE A 337 -0.31 -11.64 27.30
N ARG A 338 -0.72 -12.54 28.19
CA ARG A 338 -0.41 -12.46 29.62
C ARG A 338 0.93 -13.11 29.96
N ASP A 339 1.13 -14.36 29.52
CA ASP A 339 2.21 -15.23 30.01
C ASP A 339 3.21 -15.65 28.92
N GLY A 340 2.96 -15.29 27.65
CA GLY A 340 3.82 -15.69 26.52
C GLY A 340 3.62 -17.13 26.04
N GLU A 341 2.52 -17.77 26.43
CA GLU A 341 2.24 -19.17 26.10
C GLU A 341 2.13 -19.44 24.60
N LYS A 342 2.51 -20.66 24.20
CA LYS A 342 2.35 -21.16 22.83
C LYS A 342 0.93 -21.71 22.65
N MET A 343 0.23 -21.25 21.63
CA MET A 343 -1.21 -21.52 21.45
C MET A 343 -1.52 -22.33 20.19
N GLN A 344 -2.52 -23.21 20.30
CA GLN A 344 -3.17 -23.91 19.18
C GLN A 344 -4.67 -23.65 19.26
N LEU A 345 -5.21 -22.97 18.27
CA LEU A 345 -6.62 -22.58 18.18
C LEU A 345 -7.29 -23.29 17.00
N ALA A 346 -8.59 -23.56 17.09
CA ALA A 346 -9.32 -24.23 16.02
C ALA A 346 -10.71 -23.61 15.82
N TYR A 347 -11.04 -23.25 14.58
CA TYR A 347 -12.31 -22.60 14.23
C TYR A 347 -12.86 -23.11 12.89
N ASN A 348 -14.19 -23.03 12.75
CA ASN A 348 -14.82 -23.11 11.44
C ASN A 348 -14.91 -21.70 10.84
N ILE A 349 -14.65 -21.59 9.55
CA ILE A 349 -14.63 -20.32 8.82
C ILE A 349 -15.59 -20.32 7.63
N ARG A 350 -16.04 -19.13 7.25
CA ARG A 350 -16.88 -18.86 6.08
C ARG A 350 -16.33 -17.68 5.29
N ASN A 351 -16.70 -17.61 4.01
CA ASN A 351 -16.29 -16.52 3.10
C ASN A 351 -16.72 -15.12 3.58
N THR A 352 -17.67 -15.01 4.52
CA THR A 352 -18.10 -13.76 5.14
C THR A 352 -17.14 -13.23 6.21
N GLN A 353 -16.25 -14.08 6.74
CA GLN A 353 -15.23 -13.71 7.71
C GLN A 353 -13.96 -13.28 6.95
N ARG A 354 -13.67 -11.98 7.01
CA ARG A 354 -12.64 -11.31 6.22
C ARG A 354 -11.47 -10.90 7.12
N ALA A 355 -10.29 -10.71 6.54
CA ALA A 355 -9.09 -10.24 7.24
C ALA A 355 -8.68 -11.07 8.46
N ILE A 356 -8.98 -12.38 8.47
CA ILE A 356 -8.64 -13.27 9.58
C ILE A 356 -7.12 -13.29 9.77
N GLY A 357 -6.65 -12.98 10.98
CA GLY A 357 -5.24 -12.89 11.33
C GLY A 357 -4.70 -11.46 11.41
N ALA A 358 -5.37 -10.46 10.83
CA ALA A 358 -4.87 -9.09 10.78
C ALA A 358 -4.89 -8.40 12.16
N ARG A 359 -5.98 -8.54 12.91
CA ARG A 359 -6.17 -7.88 14.20
C ARG A 359 -5.34 -8.55 15.30
N ILE A 360 -5.25 -9.89 15.32
CA ILE A 360 -4.33 -10.57 16.23
C ILE A 360 -2.87 -10.21 15.92
N SER A 361 -2.53 -10.01 14.65
CA SER A 361 -1.19 -9.56 14.25
C SER A 361 -0.90 -8.12 14.68
N SER A 362 -1.90 -7.23 14.72
CA SER A 362 -1.80 -5.92 15.36
C SER A 362 -1.37 -6.05 16.82
N ARG A 363 -2.06 -6.91 17.58
CA ARG A 363 -1.79 -7.14 19.00
C ARG A 363 -0.41 -7.75 19.23
N ILE A 364 -0.03 -8.76 18.44
CA ILE A 364 1.32 -9.35 18.48
C ILE A 364 2.38 -8.29 18.19
N THR A 365 2.20 -7.50 17.13
CA THR A 365 3.16 -6.45 16.73
C THR A 365 3.37 -5.42 17.83
N ARG A 366 2.28 -4.95 18.46
CA ARG A 366 2.36 -3.92 19.51
C ARG A 366 3.03 -4.41 20.79
N GLN A 367 2.92 -5.70 21.09
CA GLN A 367 3.44 -6.27 22.33
C GLN A 367 4.83 -6.89 22.17
N PHE A 368 5.06 -7.61 21.07
CA PHE A 368 6.27 -8.40 20.84
C PHE A 368 7.08 -7.92 19.62
N GLY A 369 6.59 -6.94 18.86
CA GLY A 369 7.17 -6.59 17.56
C GLY A 369 6.84 -7.63 16.48
N MET A 370 7.33 -7.40 15.26
CA MET A 370 7.06 -8.30 14.11
C MET A 370 7.76 -9.65 14.20
N THR A 371 8.87 -9.75 14.95
CA THR A 371 9.76 -10.91 14.98
C THR A 371 10.04 -11.44 16.39
N GLY A 372 9.40 -10.88 17.42
CA GLY A 372 9.67 -11.26 18.82
C GLY A 372 9.16 -12.64 19.22
N LEU A 373 8.24 -13.23 18.44
CA LEU A 373 7.76 -14.60 18.63
C LEU A 373 8.41 -15.55 17.63
N ALA A 374 8.65 -16.80 18.06
CA ALA A 374 9.12 -17.86 17.18
C ALA A 374 8.05 -18.22 16.12
N PRO A 375 8.41 -18.67 14.91
CA PRO A 375 7.43 -19.09 13.91
C PRO A 375 6.43 -20.14 14.46
N GLY A 376 5.13 -19.92 14.26
CA GLY A 376 4.07 -20.82 14.73
C GLY A 376 3.85 -20.87 16.24
N HIS A 377 4.27 -19.82 16.98
CA HIS A 377 3.96 -19.65 18.41
C HIS A 377 2.45 -19.59 18.68
N VAL A 378 1.68 -19.06 17.72
CA VAL A 378 0.22 -19.13 17.71
C VAL A 378 -0.17 -19.79 16.39
N THR A 379 -0.79 -20.96 16.46
CA THR A 379 -1.32 -21.62 15.26
C THR A 379 -2.83 -21.64 15.32
N ALA A 380 -3.49 -21.13 14.28
CA ALA A 380 -4.93 -21.20 14.13
C ALA A 380 -5.29 -22.15 12.97
N ARG A 381 -5.97 -23.24 13.31
CA ARG A 381 -6.54 -24.19 12.36
C ARG A 381 -7.94 -23.78 11.97
N LEU A 382 -8.16 -23.54 10.69
CA LEU A 382 -9.38 -23.00 10.15
C LEU A 382 -9.98 -24.00 9.16
N ARG A 383 -11.24 -24.39 9.35
CA ARG A 383 -11.93 -25.31 8.45
C ARG A 383 -13.07 -24.61 7.71
N GLY A 384 -13.06 -24.68 6.39
CA GLY A 384 -14.04 -24.00 5.51
C GLY A 384 -13.35 -23.06 4.53
N SER A 385 -14.07 -22.04 4.09
CA SER A 385 -13.58 -21.08 3.09
C SER A 385 -13.24 -19.75 3.76
N ALA A 386 -12.02 -19.26 3.61
CA ALA A 386 -11.64 -17.95 4.13
C ALA A 386 -12.15 -16.84 3.20
N GLY A 387 -12.74 -15.79 3.79
CA GLY A 387 -13.06 -14.58 3.06
C GLY A 387 -11.83 -13.83 2.58
N GLN A 388 -12.06 -12.66 1.98
CA GLN A 388 -11.02 -11.77 1.48
C GLN A 388 -9.97 -11.44 2.55
N SER A 389 -8.72 -11.28 2.12
CA SER A 389 -7.61 -10.80 2.96
C SER A 389 -7.18 -11.75 4.09
N LEU A 390 -7.30 -13.07 3.90
CA LEU A 390 -6.77 -14.06 4.84
C LEU A 390 -5.29 -13.77 5.18
N GLY A 391 -4.97 -13.62 6.45
CA GLY A 391 -3.62 -13.38 6.94
C GLY A 391 -3.02 -12.06 6.47
N ALA A 392 -3.84 -11.06 6.15
CA ALA A 392 -3.35 -9.74 5.77
C ALA A 392 -2.48 -9.15 6.89
N PHE A 393 -1.29 -8.68 6.52
CA PHE A 393 -0.28 -8.09 7.41
C PHE A 393 0.18 -9.02 8.54
N ALA A 394 0.00 -10.34 8.39
CA ALA A 394 0.29 -11.27 9.45
C ALA A 394 1.79 -11.38 9.76
N VAL A 395 2.15 -11.37 11.05
CA VAL A 395 3.53 -11.29 11.55
C VAL A 395 4.08 -12.63 12.05
N GLN A 396 5.40 -12.72 12.19
CA GLN A 396 6.05 -13.90 12.75
C GLN A 396 5.51 -14.20 14.14
N GLY A 397 5.33 -15.48 14.45
CA GLY A 397 4.54 -15.93 15.60
C GLY A 397 3.23 -16.57 15.14
N LEU A 398 2.53 -15.95 14.19
CA LEU A 398 1.27 -16.46 13.69
C LEU A 398 1.47 -17.52 12.58
N LYS A 399 0.75 -18.63 12.71
CA LYS A 399 0.56 -19.63 11.65
C LYS A 399 -0.92 -19.84 11.41
N LEU A 400 -1.36 -19.72 10.16
CA LEU A 400 -2.74 -19.98 9.75
C LEU A 400 -2.79 -21.24 8.89
N GLU A 401 -3.53 -22.25 9.34
CA GLU A 401 -3.70 -23.53 8.65
C GLU A 401 -5.15 -23.65 8.16
N VAL A 402 -5.38 -23.44 6.86
CA VAL A 402 -6.73 -23.54 6.26
C VAL A 402 -6.92 -24.90 5.61
N LEU A 403 -7.87 -25.67 6.14
CA LEU A 403 -8.40 -26.88 5.54
C LEU A 403 -9.69 -26.54 4.77
N GLY A 404 -9.54 -26.28 3.47
CA GLY A 404 -10.57 -25.73 2.59
C GLY A 404 -9.93 -24.91 1.49
N ASP A 405 -10.37 -23.66 1.36
CA ASP A 405 -9.95 -22.70 0.33
C ASP A 405 -9.92 -21.26 0.88
N ALA A 406 -9.38 -20.32 0.11
CA ALA A 406 -9.38 -18.90 0.45
C ALA A 406 -9.69 -18.03 -0.78
N ASN A 407 -10.34 -16.89 -0.54
CA ASN A 407 -10.61 -15.89 -1.58
C ASN A 407 -9.37 -15.02 -1.87
N ASP A 408 -9.57 -13.89 -2.55
CA ASP A 408 -8.48 -13.00 -2.98
C ASP A 408 -7.71 -12.41 -1.79
N TYR A 409 -6.54 -11.85 -2.11
CA TYR A 409 -5.68 -11.13 -1.17
C TYR A 409 -5.11 -12.00 -0.03
N THR A 410 -5.06 -13.32 -0.20
CA THR A 410 -4.41 -14.22 0.76
C THR A 410 -2.95 -13.79 0.98
N GLY A 411 -2.59 -13.51 2.23
CA GLY A 411 -1.27 -13.01 2.60
C GLY A 411 -0.96 -11.60 2.10
N LYS A 412 -1.96 -10.76 1.84
CA LYS A 412 -1.77 -9.34 1.49
C LYS A 412 -0.86 -8.65 2.51
N GLY A 413 0.23 -8.05 2.05
CA GLY A 413 1.22 -7.41 2.92
C GLY A 413 1.84 -8.33 3.98
N LEU A 414 1.95 -9.64 3.71
CA LEU A 414 2.51 -10.62 4.66
C LEU A 414 3.82 -10.11 5.26
N SER A 415 3.93 -10.20 6.58
CA SER A 415 4.94 -9.52 7.40
C SER A 415 5.63 -10.50 8.35
N GLY A 416 5.74 -11.78 7.97
CA GLY A 416 6.53 -12.79 8.69
C GLY A 416 5.77 -14.05 9.11
N ALA A 417 4.44 -14.04 9.04
CA ALA A 417 3.64 -15.23 9.36
C ALA A 417 3.83 -16.36 8.35
N THR A 418 3.35 -17.56 8.72
CA THR A 418 3.21 -18.69 7.80
C THR A 418 1.73 -18.96 7.53
N ILE A 419 1.33 -18.98 6.27
CA ILE A 419 -0.02 -19.32 5.83
C ILE A 419 0.05 -20.62 5.03
N MET A 420 -0.78 -21.58 5.41
CA MET A 420 -0.95 -22.83 4.68
C MET A 420 -2.41 -22.99 4.28
N VAL A 421 -2.66 -23.33 3.02
CA VAL A 421 -4.00 -23.62 2.49
C VAL A 421 -3.96 -24.96 1.76
N ARG A 422 -4.83 -25.89 2.14
CA ARG A 422 -4.96 -27.18 1.46
C ARG A 422 -6.41 -27.65 1.46
N PRO A 423 -6.82 -28.49 0.50
CA PRO A 423 -8.14 -29.08 0.53
C PRO A 423 -8.34 -29.93 1.80
N PRO A 424 -9.59 -30.14 2.26
CA PRO A 424 -9.87 -31.08 3.33
C PRO A 424 -9.35 -32.48 2.98
N THR A 425 -8.91 -33.26 3.97
CA THR A 425 -8.39 -34.64 3.73
C THR A 425 -9.38 -35.56 3.03
N SER A 426 -10.68 -35.28 3.14
CA SER A 426 -11.76 -36.01 2.45
C SER A 426 -11.96 -35.61 0.99
N SER A 427 -11.27 -34.57 0.51
CA SER A 427 -11.39 -34.10 -0.86
C SER A 427 -10.72 -35.07 -1.82
N MET A 428 -11.42 -35.41 -2.91
CA MET A 428 -10.89 -36.21 -4.01
C MET A 428 -10.29 -35.33 -5.13
N LEU A 429 -10.24 -34.01 -4.94
CA LEU A 429 -9.70 -33.08 -5.92
C LEU A 429 -8.19 -33.30 -6.09
N ARG A 430 -7.75 -33.23 -7.35
CA ARG A 430 -6.33 -33.10 -7.68
C ARG A 430 -5.91 -31.68 -7.38
N THR A 431 -5.00 -31.51 -6.42
CA THR A 431 -4.58 -30.19 -5.93
C THR A 431 -4.11 -29.31 -7.09
N ASN A 432 -3.25 -29.84 -7.96
CA ASN A 432 -2.63 -29.11 -9.07
C ASN A 432 -3.58 -28.70 -10.20
N ASP A 433 -4.77 -29.30 -10.28
CA ASP A 433 -5.75 -29.01 -11.33
C ASP A 433 -6.81 -27.97 -10.88
N ASN A 434 -6.85 -27.63 -9.59
CA ASN A 434 -7.93 -26.85 -8.99
C ASN A 434 -7.43 -25.56 -8.35
N VAL A 435 -8.22 -24.49 -8.45
CA VAL A 435 -7.96 -23.23 -7.76
C VAL A 435 -8.25 -23.39 -6.27
N ILE A 436 -7.36 -22.85 -5.43
CA ILE A 436 -7.49 -22.92 -3.96
C ILE A 436 -7.33 -21.56 -3.27
N ILE A 437 -6.61 -20.63 -3.89
CA ILE A 437 -6.53 -19.24 -3.44
C ILE A 437 -6.85 -18.30 -4.59
N GLY A 438 -7.51 -17.18 -4.26
CA GLY A 438 -7.92 -16.17 -5.24
C GLY A 438 -6.78 -15.33 -5.83
N ASN A 439 -7.16 -14.20 -6.40
CA ASN A 439 -6.29 -13.25 -7.06
C ASN A 439 -5.42 -12.46 -6.06
N VAL A 440 -4.33 -11.88 -6.56
CA VAL A 440 -3.55 -10.83 -5.86
C VAL A 440 -3.03 -11.31 -4.49
N ALA A 441 -2.81 -12.62 -4.35
CA ALA A 441 -2.19 -13.20 -3.17
C ALA A 441 -0.75 -12.68 -3.00
N LEU A 442 -0.35 -12.42 -1.75
CA LEU A 442 0.95 -11.84 -1.37
C LEU A 442 1.23 -10.44 -1.90
N TYR A 443 0.19 -9.65 -2.19
CA TYR A 443 0.39 -8.28 -2.66
C TYR A 443 1.22 -7.44 -1.69
N GLY A 444 2.41 -7.01 -2.12
CA GLY A 444 3.28 -6.17 -1.32
C GLY A 444 3.87 -6.85 -0.09
N ALA A 445 3.88 -8.19 -0.03
CA ALA A 445 4.45 -8.93 1.09
C ALA A 445 5.94 -8.60 1.27
N THR A 446 6.39 -8.51 2.52
CA THR A 446 7.78 -8.13 2.89
C THR A 446 8.55 -9.27 3.53
N SER A 447 7.86 -10.23 4.14
CA SER A 447 8.44 -11.43 4.72
C SER A 447 7.35 -12.47 5.01
N GLY A 448 7.74 -13.68 5.41
CA GLY A 448 6.83 -14.77 5.75
C GLY A 448 6.72 -15.81 4.65
N LYS A 449 5.85 -16.80 4.86
CA LYS A 449 5.71 -17.98 4.00
C LYS A 449 4.26 -18.25 3.63
N LEU A 450 4.01 -18.63 2.38
CA LEU A 450 2.72 -19.13 1.89
C LEU A 450 2.88 -20.49 1.19
N PHE A 451 2.12 -21.48 1.64
CA PHE A 451 2.05 -22.80 1.02
C PHE A 451 0.60 -23.12 0.64
N ALA A 452 0.29 -23.21 -0.65
CA ALA A 452 -1.07 -23.51 -1.11
C ALA A 452 -1.09 -24.75 -2.00
N ALA A 453 -1.73 -25.83 -1.54
CA ALA A 453 -1.89 -27.07 -2.31
C ALA A 453 -2.98 -26.93 -3.37
N GLY A 454 -2.68 -26.10 -4.37
CA GLY A 454 -3.51 -25.86 -5.54
C GLY A 454 -3.09 -24.59 -6.27
N ARG A 455 -3.90 -24.20 -7.26
CA ARG A 455 -3.62 -23.05 -8.13
C ARG A 455 -4.03 -21.74 -7.46
N ALA A 456 -3.22 -20.71 -7.66
CA ALA A 456 -3.56 -19.33 -7.35
C ALA A 456 -4.26 -18.65 -8.53
N GLY A 457 -5.02 -17.59 -8.25
CA GLY A 457 -5.59 -16.72 -9.28
C GLY A 457 -4.55 -15.84 -9.99
N ASP A 458 -5.03 -14.78 -10.62
CA ASP A 458 -4.20 -13.79 -11.32
C ASP A 458 -3.38 -12.96 -10.33
N ARG A 459 -2.25 -12.41 -10.81
CA ARG A 459 -1.39 -11.49 -10.04
C ARG A 459 -0.85 -12.07 -8.73
N PHE A 460 -0.67 -13.39 -8.69
CA PHE A 460 0.04 -14.06 -7.60
C PHE A 460 1.43 -13.44 -7.39
N CYS A 461 1.78 -13.11 -6.14
CA CYS A 461 3.04 -12.45 -5.78
C CYS A 461 3.26 -11.07 -6.43
N VAL A 462 2.20 -10.36 -6.82
CA VAL A 462 2.34 -8.99 -7.32
C VAL A 462 3.01 -8.11 -6.27
N ARG A 463 4.06 -7.37 -6.65
CA ARG A 463 4.85 -6.55 -5.71
C ARG A 463 5.43 -7.31 -4.50
N ASN A 464 5.57 -8.64 -4.56
CA ASN A 464 6.26 -9.38 -3.49
C ASN A 464 7.68 -8.85 -3.32
N SER A 465 8.05 -8.53 -2.08
CA SER A 465 9.30 -7.86 -1.72
C SER A 465 10.13 -8.66 -0.71
N GLY A 466 9.70 -9.88 -0.36
CA GLY A 466 10.48 -10.72 0.56
C GLY A 466 9.79 -11.98 1.09
N ALA A 467 8.53 -12.26 0.73
CA ALA A 467 7.88 -13.50 1.13
C ALA A 467 8.32 -14.69 0.27
N HIS A 468 8.31 -15.87 0.88
CA HIS A 468 8.54 -17.14 0.20
C HIS A 468 7.20 -17.84 -0.06
N ALA A 469 6.99 -18.36 -1.26
CA ALA A 469 5.72 -18.94 -1.62
C ALA A 469 5.86 -20.19 -2.47
N VAL A 470 4.99 -21.18 -2.24
CA VAL A 470 4.88 -22.38 -3.07
C VAL A 470 3.41 -22.64 -3.39
N VAL A 471 3.08 -22.63 -4.67
CA VAL A 471 1.73 -22.91 -5.22
C VAL A 471 1.83 -23.94 -6.34
N GLU A 472 0.73 -24.60 -6.69
CA GLU A 472 0.71 -25.67 -7.70
C GLU A 472 0.28 -25.18 -9.09
N GLY A 473 0.32 -23.86 -9.30
CA GLY A 473 0.01 -23.17 -10.55
C GLY A 473 -0.47 -21.75 -10.25
N CYS A 474 -0.51 -20.88 -11.25
CA CYS A 474 -1.07 -19.54 -11.09
C CYS A 474 -1.73 -19.01 -12.37
N GLY A 475 -2.55 -17.98 -12.22
CA GLY A 475 -3.14 -17.23 -13.33
C GLY A 475 -2.13 -16.34 -14.05
N SER A 476 -2.65 -15.36 -14.78
CA SER A 476 -1.85 -14.39 -15.54
C SER A 476 -1.18 -13.37 -14.62
N ASN A 477 -0.13 -12.72 -15.11
CA ASN A 477 0.62 -11.68 -14.40
C ASN A 477 1.23 -12.17 -13.07
N GLY A 478 1.59 -13.45 -12.97
CA GLY A 478 2.31 -13.98 -11.81
C GLY A 478 3.66 -13.28 -11.63
N CYS A 479 4.02 -12.97 -10.38
CA CYS A 479 5.26 -12.26 -9.99
C CYS A 479 5.42 -10.86 -10.61
N GLU A 480 4.31 -10.22 -11.04
CA GLU A 480 4.32 -8.86 -11.59
C GLU A 480 4.92 -7.87 -10.57
N TYR A 481 5.87 -7.03 -11.00
CA TYR A 481 6.57 -6.06 -10.14
C TYR A 481 7.25 -6.64 -8.88
N MET A 482 7.55 -7.93 -8.82
CA MET A 482 8.25 -8.52 -7.67
C MET A 482 9.67 -7.92 -7.52
N THR A 483 10.05 -7.58 -6.28
CA THR A 483 11.33 -6.95 -5.90
C THR A 483 12.14 -7.75 -4.90
N GLY A 484 11.60 -8.86 -4.38
CA GLY A 484 12.29 -9.71 -3.41
C GLY A 484 11.48 -10.94 -3.06
N GLY A 485 12.11 -11.88 -2.35
CA GLY A 485 11.51 -13.16 -1.97
C GLY A 485 11.75 -14.26 -3.00
N VAL A 486 11.13 -15.43 -2.76
CA VAL A 486 11.28 -16.63 -3.60
C VAL A 486 9.90 -17.24 -3.88
N ALA A 487 9.55 -17.41 -5.14
CA ALA A 487 8.28 -18.02 -5.55
C ALA A 487 8.51 -19.32 -6.33
N ALA A 488 7.99 -20.45 -5.85
CA ALA A 488 7.99 -21.71 -6.59
C ALA A 488 6.56 -22.03 -7.08
N ILE A 489 6.42 -22.24 -8.38
CA ILE A 489 5.15 -22.53 -9.04
C ILE A 489 5.25 -23.93 -9.65
N LEU A 490 4.56 -24.88 -9.03
CA LEU A 490 4.66 -26.32 -9.30
C LEU A 490 3.61 -26.80 -10.32
N GLY A 491 3.40 -26.01 -11.37
CA GLY A 491 2.39 -26.26 -12.39
C GLY A 491 2.25 -25.11 -13.39
N PRO A 492 1.15 -25.07 -14.17
CA PRO A 492 0.97 -24.11 -15.25
C PRO A 492 0.85 -22.67 -14.74
N VAL A 493 1.34 -21.73 -15.55
CA VAL A 493 1.26 -20.28 -15.33
C VAL A 493 0.52 -19.60 -16.47
N GLY A 494 -0.17 -18.49 -16.18
CA GLY A 494 -0.80 -17.64 -17.20
C GLY A 494 0.19 -16.69 -17.88
N GLY A 495 -0.31 -15.94 -18.86
CA GLY A 495 0.50 -15.02 -19.66
C GLY A 495 1.03 -13.81 -18.89
N ASN A 496 2.05 -13.16 -19.46
CA ASN A 496 2.73 -11.98 -18.91
C ASN A 496 3.40 -12.24 -17.54
N PHE A 497 3.87 -13.46 -17.31
CA PHE A 497 4.57 -13.82 -16.08
C PHE A 497 5.87 -13.00 -15.92
N ALA A 498 6.15 -12.55 -14.70
CA ALA A 498 7.32 -11.77 -14.28
C ALA A 498 7.46 -10.38 -14.93
N ALA A 499 6.38 -9.81 -15.48
CA ALA A 499 6.41 -8.45 -16.01
C ALA A 499 6.80 -7.42 -14.93
N GLY A 500 7.83 -6.61 -15.21
CA GLY A 500 8.34 -5.61 -14.26
C GLY A 500 9.02 -6.21 -13.01
N MET A 501 9.27 -7.52 -12.98
CA MET A 501 10.02 -8.16 -11.90
C MET A 501 11.48 -7.67 -11.93
N THR A 502 11.91 -7.06 -10.84
CA THR A 502 13.21 -6.35 -10.71
C THR A 502 14.05 -6.84 -9.53
N GLY A 503 13.52 -7.78 -8.73
CA GLY A 503 14.24 -8.44 -7.65
C GLY A 503 13.54 -9.72 -7.19
N GLY A 504 14.26 -10.53 -6.42
CA GLY A 504 13.80 -11.86 -6.00
C GLY A 504 14.11 -12.97 -7.02
N MET A 505 13.55 -14.15 -6.77
CA MET A 505 13.78 -15.36 -7.56
C MET A 505 12.45 -16.10 -7.78
N ALA A 506 12.21 -16.61 -8.98
CA ALA A 506 11.07 -17.49 -9.22
C ALA A 506 11.50 -18.80 -9.89
N PHE A 507 10.78 -19.88 -9.58
CA PHE A 507 10.94 -21.20 -10.16
C PHE A 507 9.61 -21.68 -10.71
N VAL A 508 9.60 -22.14 -11.96
CA VAL A 508 8.38 -22.65 -12.62
C VAL A 508 8.62 -24.07 -13.10
N TYR A 509 7.79 -24.99 -12.64
CA TYR A 509 7.77 -26.37 -13.10
C TYR A 509 6.95 -26.48 -14.38
N ASP A 510 7.61 -26.72 -15.51
CA ASP A 510 7.02 -26.68 -16.85
C ASP A 510 7.04 -28.08 -17.48
N LEU A 511 5.95 -28.82 -17.28
CA LEU A 511 5.77 -30.17 -17.84
C LEU A 511 5.62 -30.15 -19.37
N ASP A 512 4.86 -29.18 -19.88
CA ASP A 512 4.40 -29.18 -21.28
C ASP A 512 5.32 -28.36 -22.20
N GLY A 513 6.35 -27.71 -21.65
CA GLY A 513 7.26 -26.86 -22.43
C GLY A 513 6.64 -25.53 -22.85
N CYS A 514 5.58 -25.10 -22.18
CA CYS A 514 4.77 -23.93 -22.55
C CYS A 514 5.24 -22.64 -21.87
N PHE A 515 6.06 -22.71 -20.81
CA PHE A 515 6.45 -21.54 -20.02
C PHE A 515 7.15 -20.45 -20.85
N ALA A 516 7.92 -20.86 -21.86
CA ALA A 516 8.65 -19.96 -22.74
C ALA A 516 7.77 -18.90 -23.42
N ALA A 517 6.51 -19.22 -23.70
CA ALA A 517 5.55 -18.31 -24.33
C ALA A 517 4.77 -17.45 -23.32
N MET A 518 4.81 -17.81 -22.03
CA MET A 518 4.04 -17.13 -20.98
C MET A 518 4.84 -16.02 -20.28
N VAL A 519 6.16 -16.10 -20.30
CA VAL A 519 7.05 -15.13 -19.65
C VAL A 519 7.14 -13.81 -20.42
N ASN A 520 7.08 -12.69 -19.70
CA ASN A 520 7.52 -11.40 -20.21
C ASN A 520 9.04 -11.28 -19.99
N ALA A 521 9.81 -11.24 -21.08
CA ALA A 521 11.27 -11.26 -21.04
C ALA A 521 11.94 -9.87 -20.94
N ASP A 522 11.16 -8.80 -20.74
CA ASP A 522 11.67 -7.42 -20.75
C ASP A 522 12.69 -7.19 -19.64
N THR A 523 12.37 -7.60 -18.41
CA THR A 523 13.19 -7.36 -17.21
C THR A 523 13.84 -8.60 -16.62
N VAL A 524 13.53 -9.79 -17.13
CA VAL A 524 14.02 -11.07 -16.60
C VAL A 524 14.73 -11.91 -17.66
N VAL A 525 15.56 -12.83 -17.18
CA VAL A 525 16.07 -13.97 -17.95
C VAL A 525 15.50 -15.26 -17.39
N ARG A 526 15.43 -16.29 -18.24
CA ARG A 526 15.06 -17.65 -17.83
C ARG A 526 16.12 -18.64 -18.28
N HIS A 527 16.47 -19.58 -17.41
CA HIS A 527 17.36 -20.69 -17.70
C HIS A 527 16.95 -21.92 -16.88
N ARG A 528 17.55 -23.08 -17.14
CA ARG A 528 17.40 -24.23 -16.24
C ARG A 528 18.18 -23.96 -14.95
N VAL A 529 17.82 -24.62 -13.86
CA VAL A 529 18.58 -24.46 -12.60
C VAL A 529 19.94 -25.13 -12.75
N GLU A 530 21.02 -24.36 -12.61
CA GLU A 530 22.39 -24.84 -12.88
C GLU A 530 23.20 -25.03 -11.59
N THR A 531 23.02 -24.18 -10.59
CA THR A 531 23.87 -24.19 -9.39
C THR A 531 23.25 -24.99 -8.24
N ALA A 532 24.09 -25.72 -7.50
CA ALA A 532 23.67 -26.50 -6.34
C ALA A 532 22.98 -25.68 -5.24
N HIS A 533 23.36 -24.40 -5.06
CA HIS A 533 22.71 -23.51 -4.09
C HIS A 533 21.23 -23.31 -4.42
N TRP A 534 20.92 -22.85 -5.64
CA TRP A 534 19.54 -22.58 -6.05
C TRP A 534 18.70 -23.85 -6.17
N GLU A 535 19.32 -24.99 -6.53
CA GLU A 535 18.66 -26.29 -6.44
C GLU A 535 18.28 -26.63 -5.00
N SER A 536 19.20 -26.47 -4.04
CA SER A 536 18.94 -26.73 -2.62
C SER A 536 17.85 -25.80 -2.06
N VAL A 537 17.83 -24.53 -2.46
CA VAL A 537 16.78 -23.57 -2.07
C VAL A 537 15.42 -24.04 -2.56
N LEU A 538 15.32 -24.40 -3.85
CA LEU A 538 14.08 -24.90 -4.44
C LEU A 538 13.63 -26.21 -3.78
N ARG A 539 14.54 -27.18 -3.62
CA ARG A 539 14.24 -28.47 -2.97
C ARG A 539 13.75 -28.28 -1.55
N GLY A 540 14.35 -27.35 -0.80
CA GLY A 540 13.94 -26.99 0.56
C GLY A 540 12.51 -26.44 0.60
N LEU A 541 12.16 -25.53 -0.31
CA LEU A 541 10.80 -24.98 -0.43
C LEU A 541 9.77 -26.04 -0.81
N VAL A 542 10.11 -26.91 -1.77
CA VAL A 542 9.25 -28.04 -2.19
C VAL A 542 9.03 -29.02 -1.05
N ALA A 543 10.09 -29.37 -0.30
CA ALA A 543 10.00 -30.26 0.85
C ALA A 543 9.18 -29.66 1.99
N GLU A 544 9.35 -28.36 2.28
CA GLU A 544 8.53 -27.66 3.25
C GLU A 544 7.06 -27.60 2.81
N HIS A 545 6.78 -27.36 1.52
CA HIS A 545 5.44 -27.42 0.99
C HIS A 545 4.80 -28.80 1.23
N VAL A 546 5.49 -29.91 0.94
CA VAL A 546 4.96 -31.27 1.21
C VAL A 546 4.70 -31.49 2.70
N ARG A 547 5.56 -30.98 3.58
CA ARG A 547 5.39 -31.10 5.03
C ARG A 547 4.16 -30.33 5.53
N GLU A 548 3.96 -29.12 5.02
CA GLU A 548 2.88 -28.23 5.47
C GLU A 548 1.53 -28.60 4.83
N THR A 549 1.50 -28.94 3.54
CA THR A 549 0.26 -29.15 2.79
C THR A 549 -0.12 -30.61 2.63
N HIS A 550 0.83 -31.53 2.82
CA HIS A 550 0.67 -32.94 2.49
C HIS A 550 0.27 -33.20 1.02
N SER A 551 0.65 -32.31 0.10
CA SER A 551 0.36 -32.45 -1.33
C SER A 551 0.97 -33.72 -1.92
N ALA A 552 0.13 -34.62 -2.43
CA ALA A 552 0.55 -35.84 -3.10
C ALA A 552 1.19 -35.56 -4.47
N TRP A 553 0.73 -34.51 -5.16
CA TRP A 553 1.31 -34.05 -6.42
C TRP A 553 2.76 -33.63 -6.22
N VAL A 554 3.00 -32.74 -5.26
CA VAL A 554 4.33 -32.19 -5.01
C VAL A 554 5.25 -33.25 -4.40
N ARG A 555 4.70 -34.20 -3.63
CA ARG A 555 5.48 -35.35 -3.14
C ARG A 555 6.07 -36.17 -4.28
N ARG A 556 5.33 -36.41 -5.38
CA ARG A 556 5.88 -37.11 -6.55
C ARG A 556 7.06 -36.37 -7.17
N ILE A 557 7.00 -35.04 -7.24
CA ILE A 557 8.12 -34.22 -7.73
C ILE A 557 9.35 -34.42 -6.83
N LEU A 558 9.15 -34.47 -5.51
CA LEU A 558 10.23 -34.65 -4.55
C LEU A 558 10.81 -36.07 -4.54
N ASP A 559 9.97 -37.09 -4.72
CA ASP A 559 10.38 -38.50 -4.74
C ASP A 559 11.23 -38.84 -5.97
N ASP A 560 11.05 -38.12 -7.07
CA ASP A 560 11.75 -38.29 -8.35
C ASP A 560 12.55 -37.04 -8.75
N TRP A 561 13.11 -36.38 -7.73
CA TRP A 561 13.73 -35.06 -7.84
C TRP A 561 14.72 -34.91 -9.00
N ASP A 562 15.65 -35.85 -9.16
CA ASP A 562 16.74 -35.73 -10.14
C ASP A 562 16.23 -35.65 -11.58
N ARG A 563 15.14 -36.37 -11.90
CA ARG A 563 14.49 -36.31 -13.21
C ARG A 563 13.67 -35.04 -13.34
N GLU A 564 12.86 -34.72 -12.33
CA GLU A 564 11.93 -33.59 -12.38
C GLU A 564 12.63 -32.24 -12.35
N MET A 565 13.84 -32.18 -11.78
CA MET A 565 14.67 -30.97 -11.74
C MET A 565 14.92 -30.38 -13.13
N THR A 566 15.06 -31.23 -14.14
CA THR A 566 15.30 -30.84 -15.54
C THR A 566 14.15 -30.04 -16.16
N ARG A 567 12.96 -30.11 -15.56
CA ARG A 567 11.74 -29.43 -16.04
C ARG A 567 11.51 -28.08 -15.39
N PHE A 568 12.30 -27.70 -14.38
CA PHE A 568 12.21 -26.39 -13.78
C PHE A 568 12.88 -25.31 -14.64
N TRP A 569 12.25 -24.16 -14.70
CA TRP A 569 12.85 -22.90 -15.13
C TRP A 569 13.18 -22.08 -13.89
N GLN A 570 14.40 -21.54 -13.85
CA GLN A 570 14.81 -20.47 -12.95
C GLN A 570 14.62 -19.13 -13.67
N ILE A 571 13.93 -18.19 -13.01
CA ILE A 571 13.64 -16.86 -13.52
C ILE A 571 14.34 -15.85 -12.63
N VAL A 572 15.23 -15.07 -13.25
CA VAL A 572 16.10 -14.12 -12.56
C VAL A 572 15.96 -12.74 -13.20
N PRO A 573 15.76 -11.67 -12.42
CA PRO A 573 15.79 -10.31 -12.95
C PRO A 573 17.17 -9.96 -13.49
N LYS A 574 17.22 -9.25 -14.63
CA LYS A 574 18.47 -8.84 -15.29
C LYS A 574 19.36 -8.01 -14.34
N ASP A 575 18.75 -7.10 -13.59
CA ASP A 575 19.44 -6.24 -12.62
C ASP A 575 20.02 -7.00 -11.41
N MET A 576 19.62 -8.26 -11.19
CA MET A 576 20.09 -9.10 -10.10
C MET A 576 21.28 -9.98 -10.48
N LEU A 577 21.50 -10.30 -11.76
CA LEU A 577 22.51 -11.30 -12.19
C LEU A 577 23.92 -11.03 -11.66
N GLY A 578 24.31 -9.75 -11.54
CA GLY A 578 25.59 -9.32 -10.98
C GLY A 578 25.50 -8.82 -9.53
N ARG A 579 24.49 -9.22 -8.76
CA ARG A 579 24.25 -8.78 -7.38
C ARG A 579 23.83 -9.90 -6.44
N LEU A 580 23.68 -11.12 -6.95
CA LEU A 580 23.34 -12.28 -6.14
C LEU A 580 24.59 -12.78 -5.42
N GLU A 581 24.48 -12.97 -4.10
CA GLU A 581 25.52 -13.60 -3.29
C GLU A 581 25.93 -14.97 -3.86
N HIS A 582 24.95 -15.74 -4.32
CA HIS A 582 25.15 -16.99 -5.03
C HIS A 582 24.76 -16.84 -6.51
N PRO A 583 25.71 -16.99 -7.46
CA PRO A 583 25.43 -16.91 -8.89
C PRO A 583 24.23 -17.75 -9.31
N ALA A 584 23.40 -17.22 -10.20
CA ALA A 584 22.30 -17.99 -10.77
C ALA A 584 22.77 -19.00 -11.82
N ARG A 585 23.91 -18.74 -12.46
CA ARG A 585 24.48 -19.55 -13.55
C ARG A 585 25.95 -19.82 -13.30
N LEU A 586 26.46 -20.93 -13.84
CA LEU A 586 27.86 -21.33 -13.66
C LEU A 586 28.85 -20.42 -14.42
N ASP A 587 28.38 -19.73 -15.46
CA ASP A 587 29.16 -18.79 -16.26
C ASP A 587 29.23 -17.37 -15.66
N LEU A 588 28.52 -17.11 -14.56
CA LEU A 588 28.50 -15.81 -13.88
C LEU A 588 29.42 -15.81 -12.64
N PRO A 589 30.26 -14.78 -12.47
CA PRO A 589 31.10 -14.68 -11.28
C PRO A 589 30.26 -14.43 -10.03
N ALA A 590 30.63 -15.06 -8.92
CA ALA A 590 30.09 -14.72 -7.60
C ALA A 590 30.42 -13.27 -7.26
N THR A 591 29.41 -12.49 -6.92
CA THR A 591 29.64 -11.12 -6.46
C THR A 591 30.03 -11.14 -5.00
N ARG A 592 31.15 -10.49 -4.67
CA ARG A 592 31.48 -10.21 -3.27
C ARG A 592 30.37 -9.31 -2.70
N PRO A 593 29.93 -9.50 -1.45
CA PRO A 593 28.98 -8.60 -0.83
C PRO A 593 29.52 -7.17 -0.93
N ALA A 594 28.71 -6.24 -1.41
CA ALA A 594 29.03 -4.82 -1.31
C ALA A 594 28.98 -4.46 0.18
N GLU A 595 30.12 -4.05 0.75
CA GLU A 595 30.23 -3.54 2.12
C GLU A 595 29.32 -2.33 2.38
#